data_AF-A0A9X6NZN9-F1
#
_entry.id   AF-A0A9X6NZN9-F1
#
_cell.length_a   1.000
_cell.length_b   1.000
_cell.length_c   1.000
_cell.angle_alpha   90.00
_cell.angle_beta   90.00
_cell.angle_gamma   90.00
#
_symmetry.space_group_name_H-M   'P 1'
#
loop_
_entity.id
_entity.type
_entity.pdbx_description
1 polymer ?
#
loop_
_entity_poly.entity_id
_entity_poly.type
_entity_poly.pdbx_seq_one_letter_code
_entity_poly.pdbx_strand_id
1 'polypeptide(L)'
;IIFVTAYDKYAPLTYRRRIGAIDYINKALDQNDMMKRLEETITGAIQSINNLTKSGRKELVYKVGRRINKVEDTNIYYLENSPTQHKVTLITETGSAEFRSNISKISDENDFLVKVSQSC
;
A
#
# COMPACT_ATOMS: atom_id res chain seq x y z
N ILE A 1 19.68 -0.12 -1.17
CA ILE A 1 20.89 -0.70 -0.50
C ILE A 1 21.42 0.32 0.50
N ILE A 2 21.77 -0.08 1.72
CA ILE A 2 22.37 0.80 2.74
C ILE A 2 23.78 0.28 3.05
N PHE A 3 24.79 1.14 2.97
CA PHE A 3 26.17 0.77 3.31
C PHE A 3 26.50 1.25 4.72
N VAL A 4 27.08 0.38 5.55
CA VAL A 4 27.56 0.73 6.90
C VAL A 4 29.02 0.30 7.01
N THR A 5 29.95 1.26 7.05
CA THR A 5 31.39 0.99 6.94
C THR A 5 32.25 2.09 7.58
N ALA A 6 33.50 1.80 7.92
CA ALA A 6 34.45 2.80 8.42
C ALA A 6 35.16 3.59 7.31
N TYR A 7 34.91 3.27 6.04
CA TYR A 7 35.65 3.79 4.90
C TYR A 7 34.83 4.81 4.08
N ASP A 8 34.77 6.05 4.51
CA ASP A 8 33.99 7.11 3.83
C ASP A 8 34.48 7.45 2.44
N LYS A 9 35.77 7.25 2.17
CA LYS A 9 36.38 7.53 0.86
C LYS A 9 35.72 6.76 -0.30
N TYR A 10 35.00 5.68 -0.01
CA TYR A 10 34.30 4.89 -1.03
C TYR A 10 32.83 5.30 -1.24
N ALA A 11 32.28 6.23 -0.46
CA ALA A 11 30.92 6.73 -0.67
C ALA A 11 30.69 7.24 -2.12
N PRO A 12 31.60 8.05 -2.72
CA PRO A 12 31.45 8.50 -4.12
C PRO A 12 31.46 7.34 -5.14
N LEU A 13 32.06 6.19 -4.80
CA LEU A 13 32.12 5.03 -5.68
C LEU A 13 30.75 4.39 -5.88
N THR A 14 29.86 4.49 -4.89
CA THR A 14 28.48 3.98 -4.99
C THR A 14 27.69 4.72 -6.07
N TYR A 15 27.88 6.04 -6.15
CA TYR A 15 27.31 6.88 -7.20
C TYR A 15 27.92 6.56 -8.56
N ARG A 16 29.26 6.52 -8.66
CA ARG A 16 29.97 6.20 -9.91
C ARG A 16 29.56 4.86 -10.50
N ARG A 17 29.31 3.86 -9.64
CA ARG A 17 28.87 2.52 -10.04
C ARG A 17 27.36 2.38 -10.20
N ARG A 18 26.58 3.45 -10.02
CA ARG A 18 25.11 3.48 -10.15
C ARG A 18 24.41 2.39 -9.31
N ILE A 19 24.90 2.16 -8.10
CA ILE A 19 24.41 1.08 -7.23
C ILE A 19 23.00 1.37 -6.68
N GLY A 20 22.54 2.62 -6.70
CA GLY A 20 21.27 3.00 -6.08
C GLY A 20 21.31 2.84 -4.55
N ALA A 21 22.41 3.25 -3.94
CA ALA A 21 22.51 3.30 -2.48
C ALA A 21 21.53 4.35 -1.93
N ILE A 22 20.77 3.97 -0.90
CA ILE A 22 19.81 4.83 -0.20
C ILE A 22 20.55 5.69 0.84
N ASP A 23 21.51 5.10 1.55
CA ASP A 23 22.42 5.82 2.44
C ASP A 23 23.79 5.12 2.54
N TYR A 24 24.78 5.87 3.01
CA TYR A 24 26.13 5.45 3.29
C TYR A 24 26.55 5.98 4.67
N ILE A 25 26.54 5.10 5.67
CA ILE A 25 26.71 5.42 7.09
C ILE A 25 28.14 5.06 7.53
N ASN A 26 28.84 6.06 8.09
CA ASN A 26 30.16 5.83 8.69
C ASN A 26 30.04 5.15 10.07
N LYS A 27 30.82 4.10 10.31
CA LYS A 27 30.95 3.44 11.62
C LYS A 27 31.67 4.26 12.70
N ALA A 28 32.34 5.34 12.33
CA ALA A 28 33.00 6.24 13.26
C ALA A 28 32.04 7.22 13.96
N LEU A 29 30.77 7.25 13.55
CA LEU A 29 29.72 7.97 14.27
C LEU A 29 29.57 7.38 15.68
N ASP A 30 29.20 8.22 16.63
CA ASP A 30 28.81 7.71 17.94
C ASP A 30 27.52 6.86 17.84
N GLN A 31 27.27 6.08 18.89
CA GLN A 31 26.16 5.13 18.88
C GLN A 31 24.79 5.81 18.74
N ASN A 32 24.59 7.01 19.29
CA ASN A 32 23.32 7.71 19.22
C ASN A 32 23.08 8.24 17.80
N ASP A 33 24.09 8.86 17.21
CA ASP A 33 24.04 9.37 15.83
C ASP A 33 23.87 8.24 14.81
N MET A 34 24.54 7.11 15.03
CA MET A 34 24.38 5.92 14.20
C MET A 34 22.93 5.39 14.26
N MET A 35 22.38 5.24 15.47
CA MET A 35 21.02 4.71 15.64
C MET A 35 19.98 5.64 15.03
N LYS A 36 20.10 6.95 15.26
CA LYS A 36 19.22 7.96 14.68
C LYS A 36 19.25 7.91 13.15
N ARG A 37 20.45 7.89 12.56
CA ARG A 37 20.60 7.87 11.09
C ARG A 37 20.06 6.58 10.48
N LEU A 38 20.23 5.45 11.17
CA LEU A 38 19.67 4.17 10.73
C LEU A 38 18.14 4.17 10.77
N GLU A 39 17.55 4.71 11.84
CA GLU A 39 16.09 4.88 11.98
C GLU A 39 15.52 5.75 10.87
N GLU A 40 16.12 6.91 10.61
CA GLU A 40 15.72 7.82 9.53
C GLU A 40 15.79 7.13 8.17
N THR A 41 16.89 6.41 7.91
CA THR A 41 17.10 5.71 6.64
C THR A 41 16.08 4.60 6.42
N ILE A 42 15.83 3.77 7.44
CA ILE A 42 14.87 2.67 7.36
C ILE A 42 13.45 3.22 7.20
N THR A 43 13.08 4.22 7.98
CA THR A 43 11.76 4.86 7.91
C THR A 43 11.51 5.44 6.53
N GLY A 44 12.48 6.19 5.99
CA GLY A 44 12.40 6.73 4.63
C GLY A 44 12.31 5.65 3.55
N ALA A 45 13.09 4.57 3.69
CA ALA A 45 13.03 3.45 2.76
C ALA A 45 11.66 2.75 2.76
N ILE A 46 11.09 2.47 3.93
CA ILE A 46 9.75 1.88 4.08
C ILE A 46 8.69 2.80 3.47
N GLN A 47 8.74 4.10 3.77
CA GLN A 47 7.80 5.07 3.19
C GLN A 47 7.91 5.13 1.66
N SER A 48 9.12 5.13 1.10
CA SER A 48 9.33 5.10 -0.35
C SER A 48 8.75 3.84 -0.98
N ILE A 49 8.95 2.67 -0.37
CA ILE A 49 8.35 1.41 -0.83
C ILE A 49 6.83 1.49 -0.77
N ASN A 50 6.27 1.96 0.34
CA ASN A 50 4.82 2.13 0.49
C ASN A 50 4.22 3.09 -0.53
N ASN A 51 4.92 4.16 -0.89
CA ASN A 51 4.45 5.10 -1.90
C ASN A 51 4.53 4.52 -3.32
N LEU A 52 5.56 3.73 -3.61
CA LEU A 52 5.66 3.00 -4.88
C LEU A 52 4.56 1.94 -5.00
N THR A 53 4.27 1.21 -3.92
CA THR A 53 3.19 0.19 -3.91
C THR A 53 1.81 0.82 -3.99
N LYS A 54 1.59 2.02 -3.42
CA LYS A 54 0.33 2.78 -3.59
C LYS A 54 -0.03 3.06 -5.05
N SER A 55 0.94 3.24 -5.95
CA SER A 55 0.66 3.49 -7.37
C SER A 55 0.07 2.28 -8.11
N GLY A 56 0.12 1.08 -7.50
CA GLY A 56 -0.47 -0.14 -8.05
C GLY A 56 -1.71 -0.64 -7.31
N ARG A 57 -2.12 0.02 -6.23
CA ARG A 57 -3.31 -0.39 -5.45
C ARG A 57 -4.57 -0.07 -6.23
N LYS A 58 -5.42 -1.08 -6.39
CA LYS A 58 -6.72 -0.91 -7.02
C LYS A 58 -7.70 -0.53 -5.92
N GLU A 59 -8.56 0.45 -6.19
CA GLU A 59 -9.55 0.92 -5.22
C GLU A 59 -10.95 0.58 -5.74
N LEU A 60 -11.78 -0.01 -4.88
CA LEU A 60 -13.22 -0.06 -5.13
C LEU A 60 -13.82 1.29 -4.72
N VAL A 61 -14.46 1.98 -5.66
CA VAL A 61 -15.17 3.24 -5.42
C VAL A 61 -16.66 2.97 -5.33
N TYR A 62 -17.31 3.39 -4.24
CA TYR A 62 -18.75 3.19 -4.04
C TYR A 62 -19.42 4.41 -3.40
N LYS A 63 -20.73 4.53 -3.59
CA LYS A 63 -21.51 5.69 -3.13
C LYS A 63 -22.51 5.31 -2.05
N VAL A 64 -22.44 6.00 -0.92
CA VAL A 64 -23.43 5.90 0.17
C VAL A 64 -24.13 7.25 0.32
N GLY A 65 -25.39 7.32 -0.13
CA GLY A 65 -26.14 8.59 -0.19
C GLY A 65 -25.47 9.59 -1.12
N ARG A 66 -24.93 10.69 -0.56
CA ARG A 66 -24.16 11.71 -1.32
C ARG A 66 -22.64 11.54 -1.20
N ARG A 67 -22.16 10.64 -0.33
CA ARG A 67 -20.73 10.44 -0.08
C ARG A 67 -20.16 9.41 -1.03
N ILE A 68 -19.01 9.73 -1.62
CA ILE A 68 -18.19 8.78 -2.38
C ILE A 68 -17.13 8.24 -1.41
N ASN A 69 -17.12 6.93 -1.23
CA ASN A 69 -16.14 6.23 -0.41
C ASN A 69 -15.23 5.41 -1.33
N LYS A 70 -14.03 5.15 -0.84
CA LYS A 70 -13.05 4.32 -1.51
C LYS A 70 -12.47 3.33 -0.53
N VAL A 71 -12.23 2.12 -0.98
CA VAL A 71 -11.54 1.10 -0.21
C VAL A 71 -10.46 0.46 -1.08
N GLU A 72 -9.26 0.33 -0.54
CA GLU A 72 -8.15 -0.37 -1.20
C GLU A 72 -8.48 -1.87 -1.31
N ASP A 73 -8.13 -2.50 -2.42
CA ASP A 73 -8.31 -3.92 -2.70
C ASP A 73 -7.80 -4.83 -1.59
N THR A 74 -6.65 -4.48 -0.99
CA THR A 74 -6.04 -5.23 0.13
C THR A 74 -6.93 -5.30 1.37
N ASN A 75 -7.89 -4.39 1.52
CA ASN A 75 -8.73 -4.27 2.71
C ASN A 75 -10.12 -4.89 2.47
N ILE A 76 -10.41 -5.38 1.26
CA ILE A 76 -11.68 -6.00 0.91
C ILE A 76 -11.59 -7.51 1.15
N TYR A 77 -12.51 -8.06 1.94
CA TYR A 77 -12.62 -9.52 2.10
C TYR A 77 -13.53 -10.11 1.03
N TYR A 78 -14.75 -9.62 0.90
CA TYR A 78 -15.70 -10.01 -0.14
C TYR A 78 -16.85 -9.00 -0.24
N LEU A 79 -17.65 -9.17 -1.28
CA LEU A 79 -18.92 -8.47 -1.44
C LEU A 79 -20.03 -9.49 -1.60
N GLU A 80 -21.21 -9.20 -1.07
CA GLU A 80 -22.37 -10.06 -1.23
C GLU A 80 -23.64 -9.26 -1.51
N ASN A 81 -24.64 -9.89 -2.12
CA ASN A 81 -25.96 -9.28 -2.24
C ASN A 81 -26.53 -8.98 -0.85
N SER A 82 -27.01 -7.75 -0.65
CA SER A 82 -27.73 -7.40 0.57
C SER A 82 -29.12 -8.04 0.57
N PRO A 83 -29.69 -8.35 1.76
CA PRO A 83 -31.12 -8.66 1.89
C PRO A 83 -32.03 -7.54 1.37
N THR A 84 -31.53 -6.30 1.31
CA THR A 84 -32.24 -5.15 0.77
C THR A 84 -32.13 -5.10 -0.75
N GLN A 85 -33.27 -4.93 -1.43
CA GLN A 85 -33.33 -4.92 -2.89
C GLN A 85 -32.38 -3.88 -3.52
N HIS A 86 -31.66 -4.31 -4.57
CA HIS A 86 -30.69 -3.49 -5.33
C HIS A 86 -29.53 -2.92 -4.50
N LYS A 87 -29.14 -3.61 -3.44
CA LYS A 87 -27.97 -3.26 -2.65
C LYS A 87 -26.98 -4.41 -2.53
N VAL A 88 -25.73 -4.05 -2.27
CA VAL A 88 -24.61 -4.94 -2.01
C VAL A 88 -24.00 -4.57 -0.66
N THR A 89 -23.62 -5.59 0.10
CA THR A 89 -22.84 -5.47 1.33
C THR A 89 -21.38 -5.73 0.99
N LEU A 90 -20.53 -4.76 1.31
CA LEU A 90 -19.08 -4.87 1.24
C LEU A 90 -18.55 -5.20 2.63
N ILE A 91 -17.74 -6.25 2.73
CA ILE A 91 -17.05 -6.66 3.96
C ILE A 91 -15.56 -6.35 3.82
N THR A 92 -15.03 -5.60 4.79
CA THR A 92 -13.65 -5.12 4.84
C THR A 92 -12.99 -5.49 6.15
N GLU A 93 -11.67 -5.32 6.24
CA GLU A 93 -10.92 -5.51 7.49
C GLU A 93 -11.48 -4.70 8.66
N THR A 94 -11.91 -3.46 8.41
CA THR A 94 -12.34 -2.52 9.47
C THR A 94 -13.86 -2.52 9.71
N GLY A 95 -14.63 -3.31 8.97
CA GLY A 95 -16.09 -3.37 9.11
C GLY A 95 -16.83 -3.62 7.81
N SER A 96 -18.11 -3.26 7.77
CA SER A 96 -18.98 -3.47 6.61
C SER A 96 -19.67 -2.19 6.15
N ALA A 97 -20.03 -2.14 4.86
CA ALA A 97 -20.78 -1.05 4.27
C ALA A 97 -21.83 -1.57 3.29
N GLU A 98 -23.02 -0.97 3.30
CA GLU A 98 -24.10 -1.32 2.38
C GLU A 98 -24.36 -0.16 1.40
N PHE A 99 -24.43 -0.46 0.10
CA PHE A 99 -24.67 0.56 -0.93
C PHE A 99 -25.45 0.02 -2.12
N ARG A 100 -26.04 0.94 -2.90
CA ARG A 100 -26.88 0.62 -4.06
C ARG A 100 -26.01 0.22 -5.24
N SER A 101 -26.00 -1.08 -5.57
CA SER A 101 -25.31 -1.64 -6.74
C SER A 101 -25.79 -3.08 -6.99
N ASN A 102 -25.15 -3.81 -7.89
CA ASN A 102 -25.29 -5.25 -8.03
C ASN A 102 -23.89 -5.90 -8.25
N ILE A 103 -23.77 -7.19 -7.91
CA ILE A 103 -22.49 -7.91 -7.96
C ILE A 103 -21.90 -7.98 -9.38
N SER A 104 -22.73 -8.22 -10.41
CA SER A 104 -22.25 -8.31 -11.79
C SER A 104 -21.57 -7.01 -12.24
N LYS A 105 -22.21 -5.86 -11.99
CA LYS A 105 -21.66 -4.55 -12.33
C LYS A 105 -20.34 -4.28 -11.61
N ILE A 106 -20.25 -4.62 -10.32
CA ILE A 106 -19.02 -4.44 -9.55
C ILE A 106 -17.90 -5.31 -10.12
N SER A 107 -18.18 -6.58 -10.45
CA SER A 107 -17.20 -7.48 -11.06
C SER A 107 -16.73 -6.99 -12.43
N ASP A 108 -17.61 -6.45 -13.25
CA ASP A 108 -17.28 -5.95 -14.60
C ASP A 108 -16.45 -4.66 -14.56
N GLU A 109 -16.65 -3.81 -13.54
CA GLU A 109 -15.95 -2.54 -13.38
C GLU A 109 -14.61 -2.67 -12.64
N ASN A 110 -14.32 -3.83 -12.02
CA ASN A 110 -13.17 -4.01 -11.12
C ASN A 110 -12.46 -5.35 -11.37
N ASP A 111 -11.47 -5.35 -12.27
CA ASP A 111 -10.72 -6.55 -12.70
C ASP A 111 -9.97 -7.32 -11.58
N PHE A 112 -9.87 -6.74 -10.38
CA PHE A 112 -9.24 -7.39 -9.22
C PHE A 112 -10.21 -8.21 -8.37
N LEU A 113 -11.51 -8.08 -8.63
CA LEU A 113 -12.55 -8.87 -8.01
C LEU A 113 -12.89 -10.06 -8.90
N VAL A 114 -13.12 -11.21 -8.27
CA VAL A 114 -13.53 -12.43 -8.96
C VAL A 114 -14.90 -12.81 -8.43
N LYS A 115 -15.87 -12.91 -9.33
CA LYS A 115 -17.21 -13.40 -9.01
C LYS A 115 -17.17 -14.90 -8.74
N VAL A 116 -17.45 -15.30 -7.51
CA VAL A 116 -17.40 -16.71 -7.07
C VAL A 116 -18.77 -17.40 -7.14
N SER A 117 -19.87 -16.63 -7.17
CA SER A 117 -21.25 -17.11 -7.22
C SER A 117 -22.22 -16.06 -7.78
N GLN A 118 -23.52 -16.37 -7.84
CA GLN A 118 -24.53 -15.34 -8.17
C GLN A 118 -24.69 -14.28 -7.08
N SER A 119 -24.35 -14.63 -5.83
CA SER A 119 -24.55 -13.77 -4.66
C SER A 119 -23.29 -13.12 -4.13
N CYS A 120 -22.11 -13.45 -4.67
CA CYS A 120 -20.78 -13.05 -4.22
C CYS A 120 -19.81 -13.08 -5.41
#